data_AF-A0A923G4Y7-F1
#
_entry.id   AF-A0A923G4Y7-F1
#
_cell.length_a   1.000
_cell.length_b   1.000
_cell.length_c   1.000
_cell.angle_alpha   90.00
_cell.angle_beta   90.00
_cell.angle_gamma   90.00
#
_symmetry.space_group_name_H-M   'P 1'
#
loop_
_entity.id
_entity.type
_entity.pdbx_description
1 polymer ?
#
loop_
_entity_poly.entity_id
_entity_poly.type
_entity_poly.pdbx_seq_one_letter_code
_entity_poly.pdbx_strand_id
1 'polypeptide(L)'
;MFRYFGSKASTAPIVADATLGGYEGASIADAFGGLGNIGAEFKLRGCSVTACDLLRFPNAFQHVRLVCEELPSFSKVKKFLGINSFEGLSDYLNSRCEPDSWFVYEYSTIRRFFSGLNAASIAGAWCEIAYWIKLGLVDDNEIKFLTASLLNSMDTVANTAGTYYAYLKAWDRKAKKEFRFCWYNGLVEGPKGAALYGDALDSLSGSSFDVLYLDPPYNSRDYSRYYHLPETLARFKEVEIDSNSMSGQPAERSKTGDNVRAAMKLPYLSSLIRSVGWRRLVVQYAEGAYISLEDLAKELSRYGSMKVHEVSALGYQSKNGVRKQTHHVFIVDK
;
A
#
# COMPACT_ATOMS: atom_id res chain seq x y z
N MET A 1 -0.23 12.22 -1.85
CA MET A 1 0.14 10.79 -1.87
C MET A 1 0.08 10.26 -0.46
N PHE A 2 -0.63 9.15 -0.27
CA PHE A 2 -0.74 8.45 1.00
C PHE A 2 0.65 8.10 1.58
N ARG A 3 0.87 8.39 2.87
CA ARG A 3 2.13 8.06 3.54
C ARG A 3 2.19 6.59 3.91
N TYR A 4 3.16 5.88 3.31
CA TYR A 4 3.43 4.48 3.60
C TYR A 4 4.89 4.26 3.99
N PHE A 5 5.10 3.49 5.06
CA PHE A 5 6.42 3.22 5.60
C PHE A 5 7.18 2.35 4.62
N GLY A 6 8.42 2.73 4.30
CA GLY A 6 9.22 2.00 3.31
C GLY A 6 8.68 2.04 1.89
N SER A 7 7.82 3.02 1.52
CA SER A 7 7.13 3.10 0.21
C SER A 7 8.00 3.06 -1.06
N LYS A 8 9.33 3.18 -0.94
CA LYS A 8 10.31 3.22 -2.04
C LYS A 8 10.06 4.26 -3.14
N ALA A 9 9.12 5.20 -2.95
CA ALA A 9 8.75 6.15 -3.99
C ALA A 9 9.95 6.97 -4.52
N SER A 10 10.93 7.31 -3.66
CA SER A 10 12.12 8.07 -4.07
C SER A 10 13.19 7.23 -4.77
N THR A 11 13.21 5.92 -4.56
CA THR A 11 14.23 5.01 -5.13
C THR A 11 13.68 4.20 -6.29
N ALA A 12 12.36 4.20 -6.51
CA ALA A 12 11.69 3.33 -7.46
C ALA A 12 12.20 3.45 -8.90
N PRO A 13 12.41 4.66 -9.47
CA PRO A 13 12.92 4.77 -10.84
C PRO A 13 14.31 4.13 -11.00
N ILE A 14 15.25 4.45 -10.10
CA ILE A 14 16.64 3.95 -10.16
C ILE A 14 16.68 2.43 -9.96
N VAL A 15 15.88 1.91 -9.04
CA VAL A 15 15.80 0.46 -8.78
C VAL A 15 15.18 -0.27 -9.97
N ALA A 16 14.15 0.30 -10.60
CA ALA A 16 13.54 -0.28 -11.78
C ALA A 16 14.53 -0.34 -12.95
N ASP A 17 15.29 0.74 -13.19
CA ASP A 17 16.31 0.79 -14.24
C ASP A 17 17.42 -0.26 -14.01
N ALA A 18 17.93 -0.34 -12.77
CA ALA A 18 18.95 -1.33 -12.41
C ALA A 18 18.43 -2.77 -12.55
N THR A 19 17.18 -3.02 -12.14
CA THR A 19 16.53 -4.33 -12.21
C THR A 19 16.38 -4.82 -13.64
N LEU A 20 15.87 -3.95 -14.53
CA LEU A 20 15.65 -4.33 -15.91
C LEU A 20 16.97 -4.50 -16.65
N GLY A 21 17.95 -3.62 -16.46
CA GLY A 21 19.28 -3.76 -17.08
C GLY A 21 19.22 -4.05 -18.59
N GLY A 22 18.24 -3.47 -19.30
CA GLY A 22 17.98 -3.67 -20.72
C GLY A 22 16.91 -4.71 -21.10
N TYR A 23 16.25 -5.37 -20.14
CA TYR A 23 15.07 -6.19 -20.43
C TYR A 23 13.90 -5.31 -20.87
N GLU A 24 13.29 -5.65 -22.00
CA GLU A 24 12.08 -5.00 -22.52
C GLU A 24 10.89 -5.96 -22.42
N GLY A 25 9.70 -5.45 -22.09
CA GLY A 25 8.48 -6.27 -22.07
C GLY A 25 8.47 -7.41 -21.05
N ALA A 26 9.29 -7.33 -20.00
CA ALA A 26 9.47 -8.41 -19.04
C ALA A 26 8.21 -8.68 -18.20
N SER A 27 8.01 -9.95 -17.85
CA SER A 27 7.07 -10.35 -16.80
C SER A 27 7.73 -10.25 -15.42
N ILE A 28 7.11 -9.54 -14.49
CA ILE A 28 7.69 -9.22 -13.18
C ILE A 28 6.75 -9.63 -12.05
N ALA A 29 7.28 -10.35 -11.07
CA ALA A 29 6.64 -10.54 -9.79
C ALA A 29 7.21 -9.56 -8.76
N ASP A 30 6.38 -8.65 -8.25
CA ASP A 30 6.68 -7.80 -7.10
C ASP A 30 6.04 -8.43 -5.85
N ALA A 31 6.81 -9.28 -5.17
CA ALA A 31 6.28 -10.11 -4.08
C ALA A 31 5.84 -9.31 -2.84
N PHE A 32 6.31 -8.08 -2.68
CA PHE A 32 6.05 -7.23 -1.52
C PHE A 32 5.65 -5.82 -1.96
N GLY A 33 4.61 -5.73 -2.78
CA GLY A 33 4.36 -4.54 -3.59
C GLY A 33 4.00 -3.27 -2.82
N GLY A 34 3.55 -3.38 -1.56
CA GLY A 34 3.16 -2.20 -0.77
C GLY A 34 2.11 -1.37 -1.52
N LEU A 35 2.33 -0.06 -1.66
CA LEU A 35 1.45 0.80 -2.46
C LEU A 35 1.62 0.68 -3.99
N GLY A 36 2.44 -0.25 -4.47
CA GLY A 36 2.69 -0.50 -5.90
C GLY A 36 3.60 0.54 -6.57
N ASN A 37 4.45 1.25 -5.82
CA ASN A 37 5.31 2.29 -6.41
C ASN A 37 6.42 1.70 -7.30
N ILE A 38 7.05 0.60 -6.89
CA ILE A 38 8.06 -0.09 -7.71
C ILE A 38 7.39 -0.74 -8.92
N GLY A 39 6.31 -1.49 -8.70
CA GLY A 39 5.51 -2.06 -9.79
C GLY A 39 5.03 -1.03 -10.82
N ALA A 40 4.66 0.19 -10.40
CA ALA A 40 4.30 1.26 -11.32
C ALA A 40 5.47 1.66 -12.23
N GLU A 41 6.68 1.78 -11.70
CA GLU A 41 7.87 2.11 -12.49
C GLU A 41 8.22 1.01 -13.50
N PHE A 42 7.99 -0.26 -13.14
CA PHE A 42 8.11 -1.38 -14.07
C PHE A 42 7.06 -1.32 -15.18
N LYS A 43 5.79 -1.10 -14.83
CA LYS A 43 4.70 -0.99 -15.80
C LYS A 43 4.92 0.16 -16.79
N LEU A 44 5.38 1.30 -16.30
CA LEU A 44 5.74 2.46 -17.12
C LEU A 44 6.84 2.15 -18.15
N ARG A 45 7.72 1.18 -17.83
CA ARG A 45 8.78 0.67 -18.72
C ARG A 45 8.31 -0.48 -19.59
N GLY A 46 7.01 -0.64 -19.77
CA GLY A 46 6.42 -1.64 -20.66
C GLY A 46 6.39 -3.06 -20.10
N CYS A 47 6.61 -3.26 -18.80
CA CYS A 47 6.58 -4.60 -18.19
C CYS A 47 5.17 -4.97 -17.71
N SER A 48 4.82 -6.26 -17.76
CA SER A 48 3.61 -6.77 -17.09
C SER A 48 3.95 -7.15 -15.65
N VAL A 49 3.25 -6.58 -14.66
CA VAL A 49 3.61 -6.71 -13.24
C VAL A 49 2.52 -7.41 -12.46
N THR A 50 2.89 -8.46 -11.74
CA THR A 50 2.06 -9.11 -10.71
C THR A 50 2.58 -8.71 -9.33
N ALA A 51 1.86 -7.86 -8.63
CA ALA A 51 2.19 -7.46 -7.26
C ALA A 51 1.37 -8.22 -6.23
N CYS A 52 1.95 -8.50 -5.06
CA CYS A 52 1.26 -9.10 -3.92
C CYS A 52 1.29 -8.16 -2.72
N ASP A 53 0.24 -8.19 -1.89
CA ASP A 53 0.27 -7.65 -0.53
C ASP A 53 -0.64 -8.43 0.42
N LEU A 54 -0.21 -8.52 1.66
CA LEU A 54 -0.94 -9.15 2.75
C LEU A 54 -2.08 -8.26 3.31
N LEU A 55 -2.03 -6.95 3.06
CA LEU A 55 -3.01 -5.97 3.52
C LEU A 55 -3.96 -5.57 2.39
N ARG A 56 -5.21 -5.23 2.75
CA ARG A 56 -6.25 -4.87 1.79
C ARG A 56 -6.00 -3.51 1.19
N PHE A 57 -5.62 -2.55 2.03
CA PHE A 57 -5.48 -1.18 1.56
C PHE A 57 -4.32 -1.01 0.56
N PRO A 58 -3.10 -1.59 0.74
CA PRO A 58 -2.05 -1.46 -0.25
C PRO A 58 -2.40 -2.22 -1.53
N ASN A 59 -3.06 -3.38 -1.44
CA ASN A 59 -3.61 -4.08 -2.60
C ASN A 59 -4.57 -3.19 -3.43
N ALA A 60 -5.39 -2.35 -2.79
CA ALA A 60 -6.24 -1.40 -3.51
C ALA A 60 -5.41 -0.37 -4.29
N PHE A 61 -4.32 0.16 -3.72
CA PHE A 61 -3.39 1.04 -4.44
C PHE A 61 -2.67 0.32 -5.60
N GLN A 62 -2.21 -0.91 -5.38
CA GLN A 62 -1.62 -1.75 -6.43
C GLN A 62 -2.62 -1.99 -7.57
N HIS A 63 -3.88 -2.26 -7.24
CA HIS A 63 -4.91 -2.47 -8.25
C HIS A 63 -5.09 -1.26 -9.16
N VAL A 64 -5.18 -0.05 -8.59
CA VAL A 64 -5.29 1.18 -9.39
C VAL A 64 -4.07 1.39 -10.29
N ARG A 65 -2.86 1.12 -9.79
CA ARG A 65 -1.62 1.33 -10.55
C ARG A 65 -1.40 0.30 -11.65
N LEU A 66 -1.63 -0.98 -11.33
CA LEU A 66 -1.19 -2.10 -12.14
C LEU A 66 -2.31 -2.68 -13.00
N VAL A 67 -3.55 -2.70 -12.50
CA VAL A 67 -4.67 -3.40 -13.13
C VAL A 67 -5.60 -2.45 -13.89
N CYS A 68 -5.88 -1.26 -13.35
CA CYS A 68 -6.72 -0.28 -14.04
C CYS A 68 -6.01 0.26 -15.29
N GLU A 69 -6.71 0.20 -16.43
CA GLU A 69 -6.28 0.77 -17.71
C GLU A 69 -6.95 2.13 -17.96
N GLU A 70 -8.15 2.31 -17.40
CA GLU A 70 -8.94 3.53 -17.47
C GLU A 70 -9.65 3.79 -16.13
N LEU A 71 -10.22 4.99 -15.99
CA LEU A 71 -11.04 5.32 -14.83
C LEU A 71 -12.29 4.43 -14.79
N PRO A 72 -12.66 3.84 -13.64
CA PRO A 72 -13.87 3.05 -13.55
C PRO A 72 -15.11 3.87 -13.90
N SER A 73 -16.07 3.24 -14.59
CA SER A 73 -17.24 3.94 -15.11
C SER A 73 -18.17 4.47 -14.01
N PHE A 74 -18.29 3.72 -12.90
CA PHE A 74 -19.31 3.92 -11.86
C PHE A 74 -20.72 4.01 -12.42
N SER A 75 -21.01 3.29 -13.51
CA SER A 75 -22.25 3.43 -14.29
C SER A 75 -23.52 3.21 -13.47
N LYS A 76 -23.54 2.19 -12.61
CA LYS A 76 -24.67 1.89 -11.72
C LYS A 76 -24.88 2.98 -10.66
N VAL A 77 -23.81 3.47 -10.02
CA VAL A 77 -23.87 4.56 -9.03
C VAL A 77 -24.34 5.85 -9.69
N LYS A 78 -23.76 6.21 -10.84
CA LYS A 78 -24.17 7.36 -11.65
C LYS A 78 -25.65 7.34 -11.98
N LYS A 79 -26.15 6.20 -12.48
CA LYS A 79 -27.58 6.00 -12.76
C LYS A 79 -28.42 6.10 -11.50
N PHE A 80 -27.99 5.49 -10.40
CA PHE A 80 -28.69 5.51 -9.11
C PHE A 80 -28.85 6.93 -8.55
N LEU A 81 -27.82 7.78 -8.71
CA LEU A 81 -27.80 9.15 -8.20
C LEU A 81 -28.31 10.19 -9.21
N GLY A 82 -28.54 9.82 -10.47
CA GLY A 82 -28.85 10.77 -11.54
C GLY A 82 -27.67 11.70 -11.89
N ILE A 83 -26.43 11.22 -11.70
CA ILE A 83 -25.19 11.97 -11.95
C ILE A 83 -24.54 11.46 -13.23
N ASN A 84 -24.09 12.38 -14.10
CA ASN A 84 -23.55 12.02 -15.42
C ASN A 84 -22.03 12.24 -15.57
N SER A 85 -21.33 12.72 -14.53
CA SER A 85 -19.89 13.01 -14.58
C SER A 85 -19.14 12.37 -13.42
N PHE A 86 -17.81 12.26 -13.56
CA PHE A 86 -16.92 11.74 -12.52
C PHE A 86 -16.71 12.78 -11.42
N GLU A 87 -16.72 14.05 -11.80
CA GLU A 87 -16.66 15.22 -10.91
C GLU A 87 -17.91 15.28 -10.04
N GLY A 88 -19.10 15.06 -10.62
CA GLY A 88 -20.36 15.08 -9.88
C GLY A 88 -20.41 14.00 -8.80
N LEU A 89 -19.80 12.84 -9.02
CA LEU A 89 -19.65 11.80 -7.99
C LEU A 89 -18.74 12.26 -6.84
N SER A 90 -17.63 12.93 -7.17
CA SER A 90 -16.73 13.51 -6.17
C SER A 90 -17.43 14.60 -5.36
N ASP A 91 -18.18 15.49 -6.01
CA ASP A 91 -18.96 16.54 -5.35
C ASP A 91 -20.03 15.94 -4.44
N TYR A 92 -20.72 14.89 -4.90
CA TYR A 92 -21.69 14.16 -4.10
C TYR A 92 -21.06 13.53 -2.86
N LEU A 93 -19.88 12.92 -2.97
CA LEU A 93 -19.16 12.37 -1.80
C LEU A 93 -18.68 13.47 -0.85
N ASN A 94 -18.21 14.60 -1.39
CA ASN A 94 -17.80 15.77 -0.61
C ASN A 94 -18.96 16.46 0.12
N SER A 95 -20.20 16.29 -0.34
CA SER A 95 -21.38 16.81 0.35
C SER A 95 -21.90 15.92 1.48
N ARG A 96 -21.34 14.71 1.66
CA ARG A 96 -21.75 13.79 2.73
C ARG A 96 -21.06 14.14 4.04
N CYS A 97 -21.78 13.96 5.14
CA CYS A 97 -21.29 14.23 6.48
C CYS A 97 -22.04 13.35 7.49
N GLU A 98 -21.31 12.65 8.36
CA GLU A 98 -21.87 11.76 9.40
C GLU A 98 -21.22 12.08 10.76
N PRO A 99 -21.68 13.15 11.45
CA PRO A 99 -21.05 13.66 12.66
C PRO A 99 -21.20 12.73 13.87
N ASP A 100 -22.28 11.94 13.92
CA ASP A 100 -22.58 11.03 15.04
C ASP A 100 -22.16 9.58 14.76
N SER A 101 -21.14 9.40 13.91
CA SER A 101 -20.66 8.08 13.49
C SER A 101 -19.63 7.47 14.45
N TRP A 102 -19.52 6.13 14.40
CA TRP A 102 -18.48 5.37 15.09
C TRP A 102 -17.08 5.92 14.79
N PHE A 103 -16.83 6.32 13.54
CA PHE A 103 -15.56 6.86 13.10
C PHE A 103 -15.23 8.20 13.78
N VAL A 104 -16.21 9.11 13.88
CA VAL A 104 -16.02 10.39 14.57
C VAL A 104 -15.74 10.16 16.05
N TYR A 105 -16.49 9.26 16.70
CA TYR A 105 -16.26 8.91 18.09
C TYR A 105 -14.85 8.36 18.31
N GLU A 106 -14.46 7.31 17.59
CA GLU A 106 -13.21 6.58 17.81
C GLU A 106 -11.96 7.34 17.35
N TYR A 107 -12.04 8.07 16.22
CA TYR A 107 -10.90 8.67 15.51
C TYR A 107 -10.93 10.20 15.43
N SER A 108 -11.86 10.84 16.15
CA SER A 108 -11.79 12.28 16.46
C SER A 108 -11.93 12.56 17.95
N THR A 109 -13.05 12.15 18.56
CA THR A 109 -13.41 12.49 19.95
C THR A 109 -12.47 11.83 20.95
N ILE A 110 -12.32 10.51 20.85
CA ILE A 110 -11.43 9.75 21.74
C ILE A 110 -9.97 9.90 21.29
N ARG A 111 -9.71 9.84 19.98
CA ARG A 111 -8.35 9.85 19.43
C ARG A 111 -8.25 10.91 18.35
N ARG A 112 -7.30 11.82 18.48
CA ARG A 112 -7.22 13.01 17.64
C ARG A 112 -6.54 12.72 16.30
N PHE A 113 -6.94 11.66 15.58
CA PHE A 113 -6.43 11.37 14.24
C PHE A 113 -6.96 12.37 13.21
N PHE A 114 -8.20 12.82 13.38
CA PHE A 114 -8.83 13.81 12.53
C PHE A 114 -9.57 14.86 13.37
N SER A 115 -9.67 16.09 12.88
CA SER A 115 -10.57 17.09 13.48
C SER A 115 -12.03 16.63 13.34
N GLY A 116 -12.92 17.11 14.20
CA GLY A 116 -14.33 16.67 14.17
C GLY A 116 -14.99 16.87 12.80
N LEU A 117 -14.78 18.04 12.19
CA LEU A 117 -15.29 18.33 10.84
C LEU A 117 -14.71 17.37 9.78
N ASN A 118 -13.40 17.17 9.77
CA ASN A 118 -12.78 16.24 8.82
C ASN A 118 -13.25 14.81 9.04
N ALA A 119 -13.37 14.38 10.29
CA ALA A 119 -13.85 13.04 10.62
C ALA A 119 -15.28 12.81 10.15
N ALA A 120 -16.16 13.80 10.33
CA ALA A 120 -17.55 13.71 9.90
C ALA A 120 -17.67 13.63 8.37
N SER A 121 -16.89 14.42 7.63
CA SER A 121 -16.86 14.35 6.16
C SER A 121 -16.24 13.06 5.63
N ILE A 122 -15.15 12.57 6.25
CA ILE A 122 -14.57 11.26 5.91
C ILE A 122 -15.59 10.15 6.17
N ALA A 123 -16.27 10.16 7.31
CA ALA A 123 -17.30 9.20 7.67
C ALA A 123 -18.46 9.25 6.68
N GLY A 124 -18.92 10.44 6.27
CA GLY A 124 -19.98 10.59 5.27
C GLY A 124 -19.64 9.94 3.94
N ALA A 125 -18.44 10.24 3.39
CA ALA A 125 -17.99 9.60 2.16
C ALA A 125 -17.84 8.08 2.32
N TRP A 126 -17.31 7.61 3.46
CA TRP A 126 -17.12 6.18 3.73
C TRP A 126 -18.45 5.42 3.87
N CYS A 127 -19.41 5.97 4.61
CA CYS A 127 -20.74 5.38 4.80
C CYS A 127 -21.48 5.26 3.47
N GLU A 128 -21.38 6.28 2.62
CA GLU A 128 -21.99 6.28 1.30
C GLU A 128 -21.39 5.20 0.38
N ILE A 129 -20.06 5.06 0.36
CA ILE A 129 -19.39 3.99 -0.39
C ILE A 129 -19.81 2.62 0.15
N ALA A 130 -19.84 2.45 1.48
CA ALA A 130 -20.30 1.20 2.10
C ALA A 130 -21.75 0.87 1.73
N TYR A 131 -22.61 1.88 1.61
CA TYR A 131 -23.99 1.73 1.17
C TYR A 131 -24.08 1.28 -0.30
N TRP A 132 -23.30 1.87 -1.21
CA TRP A 132 -23.25 1.43 -2.61
C TRP A 132 -22.77 -0.03 -2.75
N ILE A 133 -21.79 -0.44 -1.95
CA ILE A 133 -21.31 -1.83 -1.89
C ILE A 133 -22.44 -2.76 -1.45
N LYS A 134 -23.15 -2.41 -0.36
CA LYS A 134 -24.28 -3.20 0.16
C LYS A 134 -25.40 -3.37 -0.87
N LEU A 135 -25.64 -2.36 -1.70
CA LEU A 135 -26.64 -2.41 -2.77
C LEU A 135 -26.16 -3.12 -4.05
N GLY A 136 -24.89 -3.51 -4.15
CA GLY A 136 -24.33 -4.11 -5.36
C GLY A 136 -24.20 -3.12 -6.53
N LEU A 137 -24.08 -1.83 -6.22
CA LEU A 137 -23.92 -0.76 -7.21
C LEU A 137 -22.47 -0.59 -7.67
N VAL A 138 -21.51 -1.16 -6.97
CA VAL A 138 -20.09 -1.14 -7.35
C VAL A 138 -19.54 -2.56 -7.43
N ASP A 139 -18.64 -2.79 -8.39
CA ASP A 139 -17.88 -4.04 -8.49
C ASP A 139 -16.55 -4.00 -7.73
N ASP A 140 -15.81 -5.10 -7.70
CA ASP A 140 -14.53 -5.20 -6.98
C ASP A 140 -13.46 -4.21 -7.48
N ASN A 141 -13.47 -3.85 -8.76
CA ASN A 141 -12.52 -2.87 -9.32
C ASN A 141 -12.87 -1.46 -8.83
N GLU A 142 -14.16 -1.12 -8.91
CA GLU A 142 -14.72 0.13 -8.42
C GLU A 142 -14.51 0.30 -6.91
N ILE A 143 -14.66 -0.77 -6.12
CA ILE A 143 -14.38 -0.79 -4.68
C ILE A 143 -12.92 -0.48 -4.38
N LYS A 144 -11.98 -1.13 -5.07
CA LYS A 144 -10.54 -0.88 -4.88
C LYS A 144 -10.16 0.55 -5.27
N PHE A 145 -10.73 1.07 -6.36
CA PHE A 145 -10.51 2.45 -6.78
C PHE A 145 -11.06 3.48 -5.78
N LEU A 146 -12.27 3.26 -5.26
CA LEU A 146 -12.87 4.07 -4.20
C LEU A 146 -12.05 4.02 -2.91
N THR A 147 -11.57 2.84 -2.53
CA THR A 147 -10.70 2.64 -1.35
C THR A 147 -9.43 3.47 -1.47
N ALA A 148 -8.70 3.34 -2.58
CA ALA A 148 -7.46 4.10 -2.80
C ALA A 148 -7.71 5.62 -2.81
N SER A 149 -8.80 6.06 -3.44
CA SER A 149 -9.21 7.48 -3.50
C SER A 149 -9.55 8.05 -2.13
N LEU A 150 -10.38 7.35 -1.35
CA LEU A 150 -10.77 7.77 0.01
C LEU A 150 -9.54 7.86 0.92
N LEU A 151 -8.73 6.80 0.97
CA LEU A 151 -7.58 6.75 1.87
C LEU A 151 -6.51 7.77 1.49
N ASN A 152 -6.21 7.92 0.20
CA ASN A 152 -5.28 8.94 -0.26
C ASN A 152 -5.76 10.36 0.10
N SER A 153 -7.06 10.62 0.01
CA SER A 153 -7.67 11.89 0.40
C SER A 153 -7.61 12.12 1.91
N MET A 154 -7.97 11.11 2.72
CA MET A 154 -7.99 11.24 4.18
C MET A 154 -6.58 11.52 4.74
N ASP A 155 -5.54 10.89 4.21
CA ASP A 155 -4.18 11.06 4.74
C ASP A 155 -3.66 12.50 4.60
N THR A 156 -4.26 13.30 3.71
CA THR A 156 -3.91 14.72 3.54
C THR A 156 -4.34 15.60 4.71
N VAL A 157 -5.26 15.11 5.55
CA VAL A 157 -5.80 15.78 6.74
C VAL A 157 -5.58 14.98 8.03
N ALA A 158 -4.75 13.94 7.99
CA ALA A 158 -4.45 13.11 9.15
C ALA A 158 -3.45 13.79 10.11
N ASN A 159 -3.79 13.79 11.40
CA ASN A 159 -2.98 14.34 12.49
C ASN A 159 -1.97 13.32 13.03
N THR A 160 -1.07 12.85 12.15
CA THR A 160 -0.10 11.81 12.47
C THR A 160 1.31 12.18 12.04
N ALA A 161 2.32 11.58 12.70
CA ALA A 161 3.73 11.69 12.32
C ALA A 161 4.15 10.73 11.18
N GLY A 162 3.19 10.18 10.41
CA GLY A 162 3.44 9.35 9.22
C GLY A 162 2.81 7.96 9.21
N THR A 163 2.25 7.50 10.33
CA THR A 163 1.51 6.22 10.42
C THR A 163 0.29 6.40 11.32
N TYR A 164 -0.62 5.43 11.35
CA TYR A 164 -1.82 5.47 12.20
C TYR A 164 -1.60 4.82 13.58
N TYR A 165 -0.36 4.42 13.92
CA TYR A 165 -0.06 3.88 15.24
C TYR A 165 -0.20 4.90 16.38
N ALA A 166 -0.07 6.19 16.08
CA ALA A 166 -0.20 7.27 17.05
C ALA A 166 -0.64 8.58 16.39
N TYR A 167 -1.38 9.39 17.13
CA TYR A 167 -1.78 10.75 16.76
C TYR A 167 -0.98 11.80 17.53
N LEU A 168 -0.90 13.02 16.99
CA LEU A 168 -0.22 14.13 17.63
C LEU A 168 -1.11 14.80 18.69
N LYS A 169 -0.53 15.22 19.82
CA LYS A 169 -1.25 15.95 20.88
C LYS A 169 -1.77 17.31 20.41
N ALA A 170 -1.03 17.96 19.51
CA ALA A 170 -1.42 19.20 18.85
C ALA A 170 -1.79 18.92 17.39
N TRP A 171 -2.70 19.72 16.83
CA TRP A 171 -3.10 19.60 15.44
C TRP A 171 -1.98 19.98 14.49
N ASP A 172 -1.53 19.02 13.68
CA ASP A 172 -0.63 19.26 12.56
C ASP A 172 -1.24 20.26 11.56
N ARG A 173 -0.40 20.99 10.82
CA ARG A 173 -0.84 21.91 9.77
C ARG A 173 -1.76 21.23 8.75
N LYS A 174 -1.52 19.96 8.43
CA LYS A 174 -2.36 19.16 7.52
C LYS A 174 -3.76 18.93 8.09
N ALA A 175 -3.86 18.58 9.37
CA ALA A 175 -5.12 18.29 10.04
C ALA A 175 -6.05 19.51 10.20
N LYS A 176 -5.52 20.71 10.01
CA LYS A 176 -6.28 21.97 9.98
C LYS A 176 -6.89 22.28 8.62
N LYS A 177 -6.48 21.57 7.56
CA LYS A 177 -7.10 21.70 6.24
C LYS A 177 -8.44 20.99 6.23
N GLU A 178 -9.33 21.40 5.35
CA GLU A 178 -10.60 20.74 5.10
C GLU A 178 -10.38 19.45 4.31
N PHE A 179 -11.04 18.37 4.71
CA PHE A 179 -11.09 17.14 3.95
C PHE A 179 -11.81 17.40 2.62
N ARG A 180 -11.19 16.94 1.53
CA ARG A 180 -11.84 16.84 0.22
C ARG A 180 -11.55 15.47 -0.35
N PHE A 181 -12.62 14.74 -0.66
CA PHE A 181 -12.54 13.53 -1.45
C PHE A 181 -12.05 13.92 -2.86
N CYS A 182 -10.92 13.37 -3.24
CA CYS A 182 -10.33 13.50 -4.56
C CYS A 182 -10.02 12.11 -5.12
N TRP A 183 -10.28 11.93 -6.41
CA TRP A 183 -9.91 10.70 -7.11
C TRP A 183 -8.41 10.46 -7.04
N TYR A 184 -8.02 9.21 -6.77
CA TYR A 184 -6.61 8.85 -6.75
C TYR A 184 -6.06 8.85 -8.17
N ASN A 185 -5.19 9.81 -8.47
CA ASN A 185 -4.43 9.85 -9.72
C ASN A 185 -3.26 8.85 -9.66
N GLY A 186 -3.60 7.57 -9.80
CA GLY A 186 -2.66 6.46 -9.71
C GLY A 186 -2.56 5.61 -10.97
N LEU A 187 -3.29 5.92 -12.04
CA LEU A 187 -3.19 5.18 -13.30
C LEU A 187 -1.78 5.32 -13.87
N VAL A 188 -1.28 4.21 -14.41
CA VAL A 188 0.04 4.13 -15.02
C VAL A 188 -0.13 3.49 -16.38
N GLU A 189 0.43 4.13 -17.40
CA GLU A 189 0.47 3.58 -18.76
C GLU A 189 1.38 2.35 -18.82
N GLY A 190 1.04 1.41 -19.70
CA GLY A 190 1.77 0.16 -19.89
C GLY A 190 0.87 -1.08 -19.80
N PRO A 191 1.44 -2.28 -19.97
CA PRO A 191 0.66 -3.51 -19.98
C PRO A 191 -0.14 -3.74 -18.70
N LYS A 192 -1.35 -4.26 -18.86
CA LYS A 192 -2.19 -4.67 -17.73
C LYS A 192 -1.47 -5.72 -16.88
N GLY A 193 -1.35 -5.44 -15.59
CA GLY A 193 -0.78 -6.35 -14.59
C GLY A 193 -1.83 -7.02 -13.71
N ALA A 194 -1.39 -7.51 -12.55
CA ALA A 194 -2.22 -8.12 -11.52
C ALA A 194 -1.85 -7.56 -10.13
N ALA A 195 -2.84 -7.51 -9.23
CA ALA A 195 -2.68 -7.13 -7.83
C ALA A 195 -3.34 -8.20 -6.94
N LEU A 196 -2.53 -9.08 -6.37
CA LEU A 196 -2.96 -10.22 -5.57
C LEU A 196 -3.04 -9.83 -4.09
N TYR A 197 -4.16 -10.13 -3.45
CA TYR A 197 -4.34 -9.95 -2.01
C TYR A 197 -4.07 -11.29 -1.33
N GLY A 198 -2.93 -11.41 -0.64
CA GLY A 198 -2.51 -12.68 -0.06
C GLY A 198 -1.03 -12.73 0.29
N ASP A 199 -0.62 -13.86 0.86
CA ASP A 199 0.79 -14.16 1.10
C ASP A 199 1.51 -14.43 -0.23
N ALA A 200 2.70 -13.88 -0.41
CA ALA A 200 3.44 -13.99 -1.66
C ALA A 200 3.85 -15.43 -1.98
N LEU A 201 4.20 -16.23 -0.95
CA LEU A 201 4.56 -17.63 -1.11
C LEU A 201 3.35 -18.41 -1.64
N ASP A 202 2.19 -18.24 -1.03
CA ASP A 202 0.96 -18.91 -1.46
C ASP A 202 0.51 -18.43 -2.85
N SER A 203 0.67 -17.13 -3.13
CA SER A 203 0.13 -16.50 -4.35
C SER A 203 0.99 -16.71 -5.59
N LEU A 204 2.32 -16.87 -5.42
CA LEU A 204 3.27 -16.94 -6.53
C LEU A 204 3.87 -18.33 -6.76
N SER A 205 3.75 -19.25 -5.80
CA SER A 205 4.32 -20.59 -5.90
C SER A 205 3.85 -21.32 -7.17
N GLY A 206 4.79 -21.93 -7.89
CA GLY A 206 4.54 -22.61 -9.17
C GLY A 206 4.39 -21.69 -10.38
N SER A 207 4.34 -20.37 -10.19
CA SER A 207 4.37 -19.40 -11.30
C SER A 207 5.79 -19.14 -11.79
N SER A 208 5.94 -18.58 -13.00
CA SER A 208 7.24 -18.22 -13.56
C SER A 208 7.21 -16.80 -14.13
N PHE A 209 8.29 -16.05 -13.91
CA PHE A 209 8.46 -14.66 -14.35
C PHE A 209 9.86 -14.48 -14.95
N ASP A 210 10.07 -13.40 -15.72
CA ASP A 210 11.43 -13.02 -16.14
C ASP A 210 12.20 -12.47 -14.94
N VAL A 211 11.53 -11.63 -14.14
CA VAL A 211 12.11 -11.02 -12.94
C VAL A 211 11.27 -11.32 -11.71
N LEU A 212 11.91 -11.82 -10.65
CA LEU A 212 11.36 -11.85 -9.30
C LEU A 212 11.97 -10.71 -8.50
N TYR A 213 11.16 -9.71 -8.13
CA TYR A 213 11.56 -8.57 -7.33
C TYR A 213 11.07 -8.72 -5.89
N LEU A 214 12.00 -8.61 -4.94
CA LEU A 214 11.75 -8.78 -3.51
C LEU A 214 12.20 -7.53 -2.73
N ASP A 215 11.26 -6.87 -2.06
CA ASP A 215 11.52 -5.83 -1.05
C ASP A 215 10.89 -6.27 0.29
N PRO A 216 11.43 -7.33 0.93
CA PRO A 216 10.82 -7.89 2.12
C PRO A 216 10.82 -6.88 3.29
N PRO A 217 9.85 -6.99 4.21
CA PRO A 217 9.82 -6.13 5.39
C PRO A 217 11.13 -6.30 6.19
N TYR A 218 11.82 -5.19 6.41
CA TYR A 218 13.19 -5.19 6.96
C TYR A 218 13.28 -4.67 8.40
N ASN A 219 12.16 -4.25 9.01
CA ASN A 219 12.11 -3.76 10.38
C ASN A 219 11.03 -4.50 11.17
N SER A 220 11.14 -4.52 12.50
CA SER A 220 10.25 -5.27 13.40
C SER A 220 8.82 -4.71 13.52
N ARG A 221 8.42 -3.74 12.70
CA ARG A 221 7.10 -3.13 12.78
C ARG A 221 6.07 -4.02 12.11
N ASP A 222 5.02 -4.31 12.85
CA ASP A 222 3.83 -4.98 12.34
C ASP A 222 2.99 -3.96 11.56
N TYR A 223 3.08 -3.98 10.23
CA TYR A 223 2.37 -3.04 9.35
C TYR A 223 0.85 -3.08 9.58
N SER A 224 0.29 -4.25 9.94
CA SER A 224 -1.14 -4.37 10.27
C SER A 224 -1.54 -3.53 11.48
N ARG A 225 -0.63 -3.33 12.45
CA ARG A 225 -0.84 -2.46 13.62
C ARG A 225 -0.60 -1.00 13.30
N TYR A 226 0.42 -0.69 12.50
CA TYR A 226 0.76 0.70 12.16
C TYR A 226 -0.23 1.34 11.17
N TYR A 227 -0.90 0.52 10.38
CA TYR A 227 -1.90 0.91 9.39
C TYR A 227 -3.28 0.31 9.70
N HIS A 228 -3.57 0.04 10.97
CA HIS A 228 -4.84 -0.55 11.39
C HIS A 228 -6.05 0.25 10.89
N LEU A 229 -5.99 1.59 10.95
CA LEU A 229 -7.12 2.43 10.54
C LEU A 229 -7.40 2.36 9.03
N PRO A 230 -6.42 2.61 8.13
CA PRO A 230 -6.60 2.37 6.70
C PRO A 230 -7.06 0.95 6.36
N GLU A 231 -6.53 -0.06 7.04
CA GLU A 231 -6.91 -1.47 6.84
C GLU A 231 -8.36 -1.73 7.28
N THR A 232 -8.82 -1.11 8.38
CA THR A 232 -10.21 -1.17 8.82
C THR A 232 -11.14 -0.49 7.82
N LEU A 233 -10.79 0.71 7.38
CA LEU A 233 -11.62 1.47 6.42
C LEU A 233 -11.74 0.77 5.07
N ALA A 234 -10.68 0.08 4.61
CA ALA A 234 -10.71 -0.70 3.37
C ALA A 234 -11.68 -1.90 3.41
N ARG A 235 -12.22 -2.27 4.57
CA ARG A 235 -13.22 -3.33 4.70
C ARG A 235 -14.66 -2.84 4.52
N PHE A 236 -14.89 -1.53 4.57
CA PHE A 236 -16.23 -0.91 4.56
C PHE A 236 -17.21 -1.55 5.54
N LYS A 237 -16.70 -1.91 6.72
CA LYS A 237 -17.46 -2.43 7.85
C LYS A 237 -17.02 -1.74 9.13
N GLU A 238 -17.99 -1.38 9.95
CA GLU A 238 -17.74 -0.96 11.31
C GLU A 238 -17.17 -2.13 12.10
N VAL A 239 -16.26 -1.82 13.04
CA VAL A 239 -15.60 -2.81 13.88
C VAL A 239 -15.62 -2.33 15.31
N GLU A 240 -15.71 -3.28 16.24
CA GLU A 240 -15.51 -2.99 17.65
C GLU A 240 -14.04 -2.61 17.90
N ILE A 241 -13.81 -1.52 18.62
CA ILE A 241 -12.48 -1.05 18.98
C ILE A 241 -12.09 -1.56 20.37
N ASP A 242 -10.85 -2.04 20.49
CA ASP A 242 -10.27 -2.40 21.78
C ASP A 242 -10.20 -1.15 22.66
N SER A 243 -10.95 -1.15 23.76
CA SER A 243 -11.04 -0.03 24.70
C SER A 243 -9.70 0.30 25.36
N ASN A 244 -8.77 -0.66 25.43
CA ASN A 244 -7.41 -0.43 25.93
C ASN A 244 -6.45 0.09 24.84
N SER A 245 -6.90 0.16 23.58
CA SER A 245 -6.07 0.62 22.48
C SER A 245 -6.00 2.14 22.42
N MET A 246 -4.81 2.66 22.76
CA MET A 246 -4.48 4.08 22.58
C MET A 246 -4.54 4.54 21.12
N SER A 247 -4.35 3.63 20.15
CA SER A 247 -4.46 3.93 18.71
C SER A 247 -5.84 3.66 18.11
N GLY A 248 -6.73 2.96 18.82
CA GLY A 248 -8.04 2.60 18.27
C GLY A 248 -7.93 1.44 17.29
N GLN A 249 -7.15 0.44 17.67
CA GLN A 249 -7.06 -0.81 16.93
C GLN A 249 -8.31 -1.66 17.20
N PRO A 250 -8.78 -2.45 16.22
CA PRO A 250 -9.93 -3.32 16.40
C PRO A 250 -9.74 -4.32 17.55
N ALA A 251 -10.81 -4.67 18.25
CA ALA A 251 -10.81 -5.72 19.27
C ALA A 251 -10.40 -7.06 18.68
N GLU A 252 -10.98 -7.41 17.52
CA GLU A 252 -10.55 -8.56 16.73
C GLU A 252 -9.29 -8.22 15.90
N ARG A 253 -8.14 -8.75 16.32
CA ARG A 253 -6.85 -8.47 15.68
C ARG A 253 -6.66 -9.34 14.44
N SER A 254 -6.11 -8.73 13.38
CA SER A 254 -5.72 -9.49 12.19
C SER A 254 -4.60 -10.47 12.50
N LYS A 255 -4.73 -11.72 12.03
CA LYS A 255 -3.66 -12.74 12.05
C LYS A 255 -2.54 -12.44 11.04
N THR A 256 -2.75 -11.49 10.12
CA THR A 256 -1.76 -11.08 9.12
C THR A 256 -0.40 -10.70 9.72
N GLY A 257 -0.37 -10.23 10.98
CA GLY A 257 0.89 -9.93 11.67
C GLY A 257 1.84 -11.13 11.81
N ASP A 258 1.33 -12.36 11.89
CA ASP A 258 2.15 -13.57 11.90
C ASP A 258 2.84 -13.80 10.55
N ASN A 259 2.11 -13.66 9.45
CA ASN A 259 2.64 -13.79 8.10
C ASN A 259 3.67 -12.69 7.80
N VAL A 260 3.39 -11.45 8.23
CA VAL A 260 4.35 -10.33 8.13
C VAL A 260 5.65 -10.65 8.90
N ARG A 261 5.55 -11.25 10.09
CA ARG A 261 6.74 -11.69 10.86
C ARG A 261 7.47 -12.85 10.21
N ALA A 262 6.76 -13.78 9.56
CA ALA A 262 7.38 -14.86 8.81
C ALA A 262 8.17 -14.31 7.61
N ALA A 263 7.59 -13.37 6.86
CA ALA A 263 8.21 -12.72 5.71
C ALA A 263 9.50 -11.94 6.03
N MET A 264 9.73 -11.58 7.29
CA MET A 264 10.98 -10.94 7.76
C MET A 264 12.16 -11.90 7.90
N LYS A 265 11.93 -13.22 7.83
CA LYS A 265 12.93 -14.24 8.15
C LYS A 265 13.50 -14.86 6.88
N LEU A 266 14.81 -15.12 6.91
CA LEU A 266 15.54 -15.74 5.79
C LEU A 266 14.92 -17.07 5.28
N PRO A 267 14.40 -17.98 6.13
CA PRO A 267 13.75 -19.20 5.65
C PRO A 267 12.52 -18.97 4.77
N TYR A 268 11.73 -17.94 5.07
CA TYR A 268 10.58 -17.57 4.23
C TYR A 268 11.08 -17.08 2.87
N LEU A 269 12.06 -16.17 2.86
CA LEU A 269 12.63 -15.61 1.63
C LEU A 269 13.23 -16.72 0.74
N SER A 270 14.00 -17.64 1.34
CA SER A 270 14.57 -18.81 0.65
C SER A 270 13.48 -19.71 0.07
N SER A 271 12.40 -19.97 0.82
CA SER A 271 11.26 -20.77 0.34
C SER A 271 10.57 -20.10 -0.85
N LEU A 272 10.35 -18.78 -0.78
CA LEU A 272 9.76 -18.00 -1.87
C LEU A 272 10.62 -18.05 -3.13
N ILE A 273 11.92 -17.75 -3.03
CA ILE A 273 12.87 -17.78 -4.15
C ILE A 273 12.88 -19.14 -4.84
N ARG A 274 12.75 -20.25 -4.08
CA ARG A 274 12.74 -21.62 -4.61
C ARG A 274 11.40 -22.04 -5.21
N SER A 275 10.31 -21.47 -4.74
CA SER A 275 8.95 -21.83 -5.16
C SER A 275 8.50 -21.15 -6.46
N VAL A 276 9.17 -20.08 -6.86
CA VAL A 276 8.84 -19.27 -8.04
C VAL A 276 9.90 -19.47 -9.12
N GLY A 277 9.47 -19.64 -10.37
CA GLY A 277 10.35 -19.61 -11.54
C GLY A 277 10.79 -18.18 -11.86
N TRP A 278 12.08 -17.96 -12.08
CA TRP A 278 12.65 -16.66 -12.43
C TRP A 278 13.94 -16.79 -13.24
N ARG A 279 14.24 -15.80 -14.10
CA ARG A 279 15.53 -15.68 -14.81
C ARG A 279 16.50 -14.76 -14.07
N ARG A 280 15.96 -13.64 -13.58
CA ARG A 280 16.65 -12.68 -12.71
C ARG A 280 15.92 -12.55 -11.38
N LEU A 281 16.66 -12.58 -10.29
CA LEU A 281 16.19 -12.28 -8.95
C LEU A 281 16.77 -10.93 -8.53
N VAL A 282 15.91 -10.03 -8.04
CA VAL A 282 16.33 -8.75 -7.47
C VAL A 282 15.84 -8.64 -6.04
N VAL A 283 16.73 -8.31 -5.11
CA VAL A 283 16.39 -8.05 -3.71
C VAL A 283 16.83 -6.64 -3.34
N GLN A 284 15.87 -5.75 -3.05
CA GLN A 284 16.15 -4.44 -2.48
C GLN A 284 16.09 -4.55 -0.95
N TYR A 285 17.20 -4.23 -0.27
CA TYR A 285 17.27 -4.38 1.17
C TYR A 285 18.01 -3.22 1.84
N ALA A 286 17.52 -2.77 3.00
CA ALA A 286 18.08 -1.61 3.69
C ALA A 286 19.19 -2.02 4.69
N GLU A 287 20.17 -1.14 4.92
CA GLU A 287 21.12 -1.34 6.01
C GLU A 287 20.46 -1.35 7.39
N GLY A 288 20.97 -2.19 8.30
CA GLY A 288 20.47 -2.33 9.67
C GLY A 288 19.15 -3.09 9.79
N ALA A 289 18.80 -3.85 8.76
CA ALA A 289 17.63 -4.70 8.70
C ALA A 289 17.75 -5.97 9.56
N TYR A 290 16.66 -6.74 9.66
CA TYR A 290 16.60 -7.93 10.52
C TYR A 290 17.51 -9.08 10.05
N ILE A 291 17.56 -9.32 8.73
CA ILE A 291 18.52 -10.26 8.13
C ILE A 291 19.84 -9.49 7.94
N SER A 292 20.98 -10.04 8.37
CA SER A 292 22.25 -9.36 8.11
C SER A 292 22.53 -9.34 6.59
N LEU A 293 23.18 -8.29 6.08
CA LEU A 293 23.54 -8.22 4.66
C LEU A 293 24.48 -9.38 4.27
N GLU A 294 25.31 -9.85 5.20
CA GLU A 294 26.18 -11.02 4.99
C GLU A 294 25.37 -12.31 4.83
N ASP A 295 24.42 -12.58 5.73
CA ASP A 295 23.56 -13.77 5.64
C ASP A 295 22.69 -13.74 4.38
N LEU A 296 22.18 -12.55 4.03
CA LEU A 296 21.41 -12.36 2.80
C LEU A 296 22.27 -12.62 1.57
N ALA A 297 23.45 -12.01 1.46
CA ALA A 297 24.39 -12.22 0.36
C ALA A 297 24.81 -13.69 0.24
N LYS A 298 25.06 -14.36 1.36
CA LYS A 298 25.42 -15.78 1.42
C LYS A 298 24.28 -16.68 0.93
N GLU A 299 23.03 -16.36 1.25
CA GLU A 299 21.88 -17.10 0.74
C GLU A 299 21.67 -16.83 -0.75
N LEU A 300 21.72 -15.57 -1.19
CA LEU A 300 21.47 -15.18 -2.58
C LEU A 300 22.52 -15.71 -3.57
N SER A 301 23.79 -15.77 -3.16
CA SER A 301 24.89 -16.30 -4.00
C SER A 301 24.76 -17.79 -4.35
N ARG A 302 23.86 -18.53 -3.68
CA ARG A 302 23.56 -19.93 -4.00
C ARG A 302 22.75 -20.09 -5.28
N TYR A 303 22.12 -19.03 -5.78
CA TYR A 303 21.17 -19.10 -6.88
C TYR A 303 21.71 -18.59 -8.22
N GLY A 304 22.92 -18.03 -8.27
CA GLY A 304 23.50 -17.53 -9.51
C GLY A 304 24.61 -16.49 -9.31
N SER A 305 25.01 -15.85 -10.41
CA SER A 305 25.97 -14.74 -10.40
C SER A 305 25.34 -13.51 -9.77
N MET A 306 25.97 -12.94 -8.75
CA MET A 306 25.42 -11.82 -7.98
C MET A 306 26.20 -10.53 -8.20
N LYS A 307 25.47 -9.43 -8.42
CA LYS A 307 25.95 -8.05 -8.41
C LYS A 307 25.20 -7.27 -7.33
N VAL A 308 25.84 -6.25 -6.76
CA VAL A 308 25.24 -5.40 -5.74
C VAL A 308 25.39 -3.94 -6.15
N HIS A 309 24.28 -3.20 -6.12
CA HIS A 309 24.25 -1.77 -6.34
C HIS A 309 23.80 -1.05 -5.07
N GLU A 310 24.47 0.04 -4.73
CA GLU A 310 24.05 0.89 -3.63
C GLU A 310 23.17 2.03 -4.12
N VAL A 311 22.03 2.22 -3.46
CA VAL A 311 21.07 3.28 -3.76
C VAL A 311 20.84 4.10 -2.49
N SER A 312 21.07 5.41 -2.60
CA SER A 312 20.75 6.34 -1.52
C SER A 312 19.22 6.53 -1.43
N ALA A 313 18.64 6.16 -0.29
CA ALA A 313 17.23 6.38 0.00
C ALA A 313 17.02 7.48 1.05
N LEU A 314 15.85 8.11 1.02
CA LEU A 314 15.39 8.97 2.10
C LEU A 314 14.88 8.10 3.26
N GLY A 315 15.57 8.16 4.40
CA GLY A 315 15.20 7.47 5.62
C GLY A 315 14.18 8.24 6.44
N TYR A 316 13.32 7.52 7.17
CA TYR A 316 12.43 8.13 8.17
C TYR A 316 13.22 8.60 9.40
N GLN A 317 12.99 9.85 9.84
CA GLN A 317 13.57 10.39 11.08
C GLN A 317 12.52 11.20 11.86
N SER A 318 12.59 11.10 13.19
CA SER A 318 11.71 11.83 14.13
C SER A 318 12.21 13.23 14.51
N LYS A 319 13.38 13.64 14.00
CA LYS A 319 14.01 14.95 14.23
C LYS A 319 14.11 15.72 12.91
N ASN A 320 14.17 17.05 12.98
CA ASN A 320 14.40 17.89 11.80
C ASN A 320 15.76 17.54 11.15
N GLY A 321 15.74 17.10 9.89
CA GLY A 321 16.92 16.72 9.12
C GLY A 321 16.60 15.75 7.98
N VAL A 322 17.51 15.61 7.02
CA VAL A 322 17.45 14.56 6.00
C VAL A 322 18.30 13.39 6.47
N ARG A 323 17.66 12.30 6.88
CA ARG A 323 18.36 11.03 7.07
C ARG A 323 18.50 10.35 5.73
N LYS A 324 19.73 10.10 5.29
CA LYS A 324 19.98 9.16 4.19
C LYS A 324 20.13 7.75 4.78
N GLN A 325 19.52 6.78 4.12
CA GLN A 325 19.74 5.36 4.40
C GLN A 325 20.21 4.70 3.11
N THR A 326 21.27 3.92 3.18
CA THR A 326 21.75 3.14 2.03
C THR A 326 20.92 1.88 1.88
N HIS A 327 20.44 1.65 0.67
CA HIS A 327 19.80 0.42 0.26
C HIS A 327 20.75 -0.33 -0.67
N HIS A 328 20.82 -1.64 -0.50
CA HIS A 328 21.55 -2.57 -1.34
C HIS A 328 20.56 -3.25 -2.27
N VAL A 329 20.81 -3.17 -3.57
CA VAL A 329 20.05 -3.84 -4.62
C VAL A 329 20.90 -5.01 -5.11
N PHE A 330 20.59 -6.20 -4.61
CA PHE A 330 21.21 -7.45 -5.04
C PHE A 330 20.53 -7.91 -6.32
N ILE A 331 21.30 -8.13 -7.38
CA ILE A 331 20.84 -8.67 -8.66
C ILE A 331 21.52 -10.01 -8.87
N VAL A 332 20.72 -11.07 -9.01
CA VAL A 332 21.18 -12.44 -9.22
C VAL A 332 20.65 -12.96 -10.55
N ASP A 333 21.56 -13.29 -11.46
CA ASP A 333 21.26 -13.93 -12.74
C ASP A 333 21.64 -15.42 -12.67
N LYS A 334 20.74 -16.31 -13.12
CA LYS A 334 20.97 -17.76 -13.16
C LYS A 334 22.01 -18.20 -14.20
#